data_AF-A0A3D1AUH3-F1
#
_entry.id   AF-A0A3D1AUH3-F1
#
_cell.length_a   1.000
_cell.length_b   1.000
_cell.length_c   1.000
_cell.angle_alpha   90.00
_cell.angle_beta   90.00
_cell.angle_gamma   90.00
#
_symmetry.space_group_name_H-M   'P 1'
#
loop_
_entity.id
_entity.type
_entity.pdbx_description
1 polymer ?
#
loop_
_entity_poly.entity_id
_entity_poly.type
_entity_poly.pdbx_seq_one_letter_code
_entity_poly.pdbx_strand_id
1 'polypeptide(L)'
;MPQTLEQSAGAKPTDFLPLNGTDYVAFYVGNARQAAYYYRAAFGFRLTAYCGPETGTRDTASYVLEQGKIRLVFTSPLRAAGEVAEHIHRHGDGVRDIALWVDDAEQAWRETTARGAVSVREPAVSEDQHGR
;
A
#
# COMPACT_ATOMS: atom_id res chain seq x y z
N MET A 1 -48.25 18.28 -18.86
CA MET A 1 -47.62 18.24 -17.53
C MET A 1 -46.88 16.92 -17.40
N PRO A 2 -45.54 16.87 -17.52
CA PRO A 2 -44.80 15.65 -17.18
C PRO A 2 -44.68 15.58 -15.66
N GLN A 3 -45.11 14.47 -15.06
CA GLN A 3 -44.91 14.19 -13.65
C GLN A 3 -43.45 13.78 -13.45
N THR A 4 -42.66 14.67 -12.87
CA THR A 4 -41.31 14.37 -12.39
C THR A 4 -41.42 13.41 -11.21
N LEU A 5 -40.90 12.20 -11.37
CA LEU A 5 -40.77 11.25 -10.27
C LEU A 5 -39.79 11.83 -9.24
N GLU A 6 -40.30 12.25 -8.09
CA GLU A 6 -39.48 12.56 -6.93
C GLU A 6 -38.75 11.28 -6.49
N GLN A 7 -37.45 11.24 -6.74
CA GLN A 7 -36.58 10.20 -6.20
C GLN A 7 -36.56 10.40 -4.67
N SER A 8 -37.19 9.51 -3.92
CA SER A 8 -37.05 9.53 -2.47
C SER A 8 -35.58 9.25 -2.14
N ALA A 9 -34.93 10.23 -1.51
CA ALA A 9 -33.60 10.09 -0.96
C ALA A 9 -33.68 9.15 0.25
N GLY A 10 -33.75 7.84 0.01
CA GLY A 10 -33.50 6.84 1.03
C GLY A 10 -32.15 7.12 1.66
N ALA A 11 -32.09 7.06 3.00
CA ALA A 11 -30.86 7.26 3.76
C ALA A 11 -29.73 6.44 3.12
N LYS A 12 -28.65 7.10 2.70
CA LYS A 12 -27.46 6.39 2.21
C LYS A 12 -27.06 5.41 3.30
N PRO A 13 -26.87 4.12 3.00
CA PRO A 13 -26.37 3.18 3.99
C PRO A 13 -25.08 3.75 4.56
N THR A 14 -24.98 3.78 5.89
CA THR A 14 -23.77 4.25 6.57
C THR A 14 -22.61 3.39 6.11
N ASP A 15 -21.64 4.00 5.42
CA ASP A 15 -20.43 3.31 5.02
C ASP A 15 -19.63 2.97 6.28
N PHE A 16 -19.49 1.68 6.55
CA PHE A 16 -18.76 1.19 7.73
C PHE A 16 -17.24 1.26 7.52
N LEU A 17 -16.78 1.52 6.29
CA LEU A 17 -15.36 1.62 5.93
C LEU A 17 -15.17 2.76 4.92
N PRO A 18 -15.30 4.03 5.34
CA PRO A 18 -15.07 5.16 4.45
C PRO A 18 -13.61 5.16 3.99
N LEU A 19 -13.40 5.00 2.67
CA LEU A 19 -12.08 5.01 2.05
C LEU A 19 -11.76 6.41 1.52
N ASN A 20 -10.66 6.99 1.99
CA ASN A 20 -10.18 8.29 1.50
C ASN A 20 -9.50 8.17 0.13
N GLY A 21 -9.02 6.97 -0.22
CA GLY A 21 -8.41 6.65 -1.51
C GLY A 21 -7.32 5.59 -1.39
N THR A 22 -6.51 5.46 -2.44
CA THR A 22 -5.30 4.62 -2.43
C THR A 22 -4.14 5.40 -1.84
N ASP A 23 -3.44 4.82 -0.88
CA ASP A 23 -2.23 5.41 -0.30
C ASP A 23 -0.98 5.04 -1.11
N TYR A 24 -0.76 3.74 -1.35
CA TYR A 24 0.30 3.24 -2.21
C TYR A 24 0.03 1.83 -2.74
N VAL A 25 0.82 1.43 -3.73
CA VAL A 25 0.91 0.04 -4.19
C VAL A 25 2.32 -0.49 -3.92
N ALA A 26 2.41 -1.62 -3.22
CA ALA A 26 3.68 -2.25 -2.89
C ALA A 26 3.97 -3.42 -3.83
N PHE A 27 5.21 -3.48 -4.30
CA PHE A 27 5.70 -4.50 -5.20
C PHE A 27 6.87 -5.23 -4.55
N TYR A 28 6.83 -6.55 -4.65
CA TYR A 28 8.00 -7.39 -4.38
C TYR A 28 8.66 -7.70 -5.71
N VAL A 29 9.92 -7.30 -5.84
CA VAL A 29 10.67 -7.34 -7.09
C VAL A 29 12.09 -7.86 -6.86
N GLY A 30 12.65 -8.53 -7.85
CA GLY A 30 14.00 -9.09 -7.77
C GLY A 30 15.07 -8.02 -7.51
N ASN A 31 14.95 -6.85 -8.14
CA ASN A 31 15.88 -5.73 -7.96
C ASN A 31 15.14 -4.39 -7.86
N ALA A 32 14.90 -3.94 -6.63
CA ALA A 32 14.15 -2.72 -6.38
C ALA A 32 14.86 -1.46 -6.86
N ARG A 33 16.20 -1.45 -6.89
CA ARG A 33 16.99 -0.31 -7.40
C ARG A 33 16.82 -0.16 -8.91
N GLN A 34 16.84 -1.27 -9.65
CA GLN A 34 16.62 -1.27 -11.10
C GLN A 34 15.17 -0.92 -11.44
N ALA A 35 14.20 -1.48 -10.72
CA ALA A 35 12.79 -1.12 -10.88
C ALA A 35 12.59 0.38 -10.62
N ALA A 36 13.14 0.90 -9.51
CA ALA A 36 13.06 2.31 -9.19
C ALA A 36 13.67 3.18 -10.29
N TYR A 37 14.83 2.80 -10.85
CA TYR A 37 15.43 3.51 -11.96
C TYR A 37 14.53 3.50 -13.21
N TYR A 38 13.98 2.34 -13.57
CA TYR A 38 13.09 2.17 -14.72
C TYR A 38 11.84 3.05 -14.61
N TYR A 39 11.13 3.01 -13.49
CA TYR A 39 9.91 3.80 -13.32
C TYR A 39 10.18 5.31 -13.27
N ARG A 40 11.33 5.73 -12.74
CA ARG A 40 11.75 7.13 -12.81
C ARG A 40 12.07 7.57 -14.24
N ALA A 41 12.84 6.77 -14.98
CA ALA A 41 13.29 7.13 -16.32
C ALA A 41 12.19 7.02 -17.38
N ALA A 42 11.37 5.96 -17.33
CA ALA A 42 10.37 5.68 -18.35
C ALA A 42 9.04 6.40 -18.09
N PHE A 43 8.64 6.58 -16.83
CA PHE A 43 7.32 7.14 -16.47
C PHE A 43 7.40 8.50 -15.78
N GLY A 44 8.61 8.95 -15.40
CA GLY A 44 8.80 10.28 -14.80
C GLY A 44 8.53 10.35 -13.29
N PHE A 45 8.52 9.21 -12.60
CA PHE A 45 8.39 9.19 -11.14
C PHE A 45 9.61 9.85 -10.46
N ARG A 46 9.41 10.36 -9.25
CA ARG A 46 10.47 10.88 -8.39
C ARG A 46 10.72 9.92 -7.23
N LEU A 47 11.98 9.70 -6.88
CA LEU A 47 12.35 8.96 -5.66
C LEU A 47 12.13 9.87 -4.45
N THR A 48 11.23 9.50 -3.55
CA THR A 48 10.89 10.30 -2.35
C THR A 48 11.48 9.72 -1.08
N ALA A 49 11.51 8.39 -0.93
CA ALA A 49 12.06 7.76 0.28
C ALA A 49 12.80 6.45 -0.05
N TYR A 50 13.66 6.04 0.88
CA TYR A 50 14.45 4.83 0.81
C TYR A 50 14.56 4.21 2.20
N CYS A 51 14.53 2.88 2.25
CA CYS A 51 14.81 2.09 3.44
C CYS A 51 15.66 0.89 3.04
N GLY A 52 16.80 0.67 3.69
CA GLY A 52 17.71 -0.43 3.42
C GLY A 52 18.86 -0.49 4.42
N PRO A 53 19.98 -1.16 4.10
CA PRO A 53 21.08 -1.37 5.04
C PRO A 53 21.65 -0.07 5.60
N GLU A 54 21.66 0.97 4.77
CA GLU A 54 22.11 2.32 5.13
C GLU A 54 21.19 3.01 6.14
N THR A 55 19.93 2.57 6.25
CA THR A 55 18.96 3.07 7.23
C THR A 55 18.70 2.08 8.38
N GLY A 56 19.50 1.02 8.47
CA GLY A 56 19.41 0.01 9.55
C GLY A 56 18.61 -1.25 9.20
N THR A 57 17.96 -1.32 8.05
CA THR A 57 17.18 -2.49 7.61
C THR A 57 18.05 -3.44 6.81
N ARG A 58 18.38 -4.59 7.38
CA ARG A 58 19.38 -5.51 6.81
C ARG A 58 18.82 -6.60 5.89
N ASP A 59 17.51 -6.82 5.92
CA ASP A 59 16.89 -7.97 5.25
C ASP A 59 16.28 -7.60 3.90
N THR A 60 15.92 -6.33 3.71
CA THR A 60 15.24 -5.83 2.51
C THR A 60 15.72 -4.43 2.15
N ALA A 61 15.62 -4.08 0.87
CA ALA A 61 15.76 -2.71 0.39
C ALA A 61 14.46 -2.27 -0.29
N SER A 62 13.94 -1.11 0.11
CA SER A 62 12.67 -0.54 -0.33
C SER A 62 12.87 0.87 -0.87
N TYR A 63 12.31 1.16 -2.05
CA TYR A 63 12.35 2.46 -2.70
C TYR A 63 10.92 2.97 -2.91
N VAL A 64 10.66 4.19 -2.45
CA VAL A 64 9.35 4.85 -2.62
C VAL A 64 9.43 5.85 -3.75
N LEU A 65 8.62 5.61 -4.78
CA LEU A 65 8.47 6.47 -5.93
C LEU A 65 7.12 7.20 -5.88
N GLU A 66 7.12 8.48 -6.23
CA GLU A 66 5.92 9.29 -6.25
C GLU A 66 5.79 10.10 -7.55
N GLN A 67 4.56 10.20 -8.04
CA GLN A 67 4.16 11.09 -9.14
C GLN A 67 2.73 11.57 -8.90
N GLY A 68 2.59 12.86 -8.54
CA GLY A 68 1.30 13.41 -8.14
C GLY A 68 0.75 12.69 -6.91
N LYS A 69 -0.42 12.06 -7.04
CA LYS A 69 -1.06 11.27 -5.98
C LYS A 69 -0.70 9.78 -5.99
N ILE A 70 0.12 9.33 -6.95
CA ILE A 70 0.48 7.92 -7.11
C ILE A 70 1.77 7.66 -6.33
N ARG A 71 1.74 6.67 -5.43
CA ARG A 71 2.91 6.18 -4.70
C ARG A 71 3.11 4.70 -4.98
N LEU A 72 4.32 4.35 -5.43
CA LEU A 72 4.75 2.97 -5.67
C LEU A 72 5.91 2.65 -4.73
N VAL A 73 5.84 1.50 -4.07
CA VAL A 73 6.91 1.02 -3.19
C VAL A 73 7.49 -0.25 -3.80
N PHE A 74 8.76 -0.21 -4.17
CA PHE A 74 9.46 -1.39 -4.68
C PHE A 74 10.36 -1.95 -3.59
N THR A 75 10.14 -3.21 -3.22
CA THR A 75 10.92 -3.91 -2.19
C THR A 75 11.61 -5.13 -2.78
N SER A 76 12.90 -5.26 -2.53
CA SER A 76 13.70 -6.42 -2.91
C SER A 76 14.35 -7.08 -1.69
N PRO A 77 14.50 -8.41 -1.68
CA PRO A 77 15.16 -9.11 -0.60
C PRO A 77 16.68 -8.91 -0.69
N LEU A 78 17.35 -8.83 0.46
CA LEU A 78 18.81 -8.83 0.57
C LEU A 78 19.36 -10.17 1.07
N ARG A 79 18.46 -11.11 1.34
CA ARG A 79 18.73 -12.48 1.76
C ARG A 79 18.04 -13.45 0.81
N ALA A 80 18.57 -14.68 0.71
CA ALA A 80 18.02 -15.71 -0.16
C ALA A 80 16.66 -16.27 0.32
N ALA A 81 16.31 -16.03 1.59
CA ALA A 81 15.08 -16.51 2.23
C ALA A 81 14.30 -15.33 2.83
N GLY A 82 13.01 -15.55 3.08
CA GLY A 82 12.08 -14.57 3.62
C GLY A 82 10.90 -14.31 2.69
N GLU A 83 9.85 -13.67 3.21
CA GLU A 83 8.57 -13.47 2.51
C GLU A 83 8.75 -12.86 1.12
N VAL A 84 9.59 -11.83 1.00
CA VAL A 84 9.84 -11.13 -0.26
C VAL A 84 10.48 -12.07 -1.29
N ALA A 85 11.50 -12.83 -0.89
CA ALA A 85 12.19 -13.77 -1.78
C ALA A 85 11.27 -14.92 -2.23
N GLU A 86 10.46 -15.45 -1.32
CA GLU A 86 9.49 -16.52 -1.63
C GLU A 86 8.39 -16.04 -2.57
N HIS A 87 7.88 -14.82 -2.39
CA HIS A 87 6.89 -14.24 -3.28
C HIS A 87 7.45 -14.11 -4.70
N ILE A 88 8.64 -13.52 -4.85
CA ILE A 88 9.31 -13.35 -6.14
C ILE A 88 9.57 -14.71 -6.79
N HIS A 89 9.98 -15.72 -6.01
CA HIS A 89 10.18 -17.06 -6.55
C HIS A 89 8.90 -17.68 -7.12
N ARG A 90 7.76 -17.47 -6.45
CA ARG A 90 6.47 -18.04 -6.88
C ARG A 90 5.81 -17.26 -8.03
N HIS A 91 5.98 -15.95 -8.07
CA HIS A 91 5.16 -15.06 -8.92
C HIS A 91 5.96 -14.20 -9.89
N GLY A 92 7.28 -14.08 -9.69
CA GLY A 92 8.10 -13.05 -10.32
C GLY A 92 7.88 -11.68 -9.68
N ASP A 93 8.28 -10.63 -10.41
CA ASP A 93 8.07 -9.23 -9.99
C ASP A 93 6.58 -8.88 -10.04
N GLY A 94 5.99 -8.52 -8.90
CA GLY A 94 4.55 -8.37 -8.80
C GLY A 94 4.06 -7.50 -7.65
N VAL A 95 2.77 -7.13 -7.72
CA VAL A 95 2.09 -6.41 -6.64
C VAL A 95 1.87 -7.38 -5.48
N ARG A 96 2.31 -6.97 -4.29
CA ARG A 96 2.09 -7.69 -3.04
C ARG A 96 0.94 -7.09 -2.24
N ASP A 97 0.89 -5.77 -2.11
CA ASP A 97 -0.09 -5.05 -1.29
C ASP A 97 -0.67 -3.83 -2.03
N ILE A 98 -1.95 -3.55 -1.77
CA ILE A 98 -2.64 -2.32 -2.18
C ILE A 98 -3.08 -1.64 -0.89
N ALA A 99 -2.42 -0.55 -0.54
CA ALA A 99 -2.72 0.20 0.68
C ALA A 99 -3.85 1.20 0.43
N LEU A 100 -4.83 1.20 1.32
CA LEU A 100 -5.97 2.11 1.30
C LEU A 100 -5.86 3.07 2.48
N TRP A 101 -6.12 4.34 2.22
CA TRP A 101 -6.13 5.36 3.25
C TRP A 101 -7.50 5.43 3.92
N VAL A 102 -7.50 5.33 5.25
CA VAL A 102 -8.66 5.43 6.12
C VAL A 102 -8.33 6.34 7.31
N ASP A 103 -9.35 6.87 7.98
CA ASP A 103 -9.16 7.73 9.15
C ASP A 103 -8.72 6.93 10.39
N ASP A 104 -9.21 5.70 10.55
CA ASP A 104 -8.85 4.79 11.65
C ASP A 104 -8.60 3.36 11.13
N ALA A 105 -7.33 2.98 11.06
CA ALA A 105 -6.90 1.66 10.58
C ALA A 105 -7.27 0.52 11.55
N GLU A 106 -7.37 0.78 12.86
CA GLU A 106 -7.74 -0.22 13.85
C GLU A 106 -9.24 -0.53 13.75
N GLN A 107 -10.08 0.51 13.67
CA GLN A 107 -11.50 0.36 13.41
C GLN A 107 -11.75 -0.36 12.07
N ALA A 108 -11.09 0.07 11.00
CA ALA A 108 -11.18 -0.56 9.68
C ALA A 108 -10.86 -2.07 9.73
N TRP A 109 -9.79 -2.45 10.44
CA TRP A 109 -9.41 -3.84 10.61
C TRP A 109 -10.45 -4.64 11.43
N ARG A 110 -10.97 -4.07 12.54
CA ARG A 110 -12.00 -4.73 13.36
C ARG A 110 -13.28 -4.96 12.58
N GLU A 111 -13.77 -3.95 11.87
CA GLU A 111 -15.01 -4.04 11.12
C GLU A 111 -14.89 -5.03 9.93
N THR A 112 -13.76 -5.03 9.22
CA THR A 112 -13.55 -5.95 8.09
C THR A 112 -13.39 -7.40 8.55
N THR A 113 -12.62 -7.65 9.61
CA THR A 113 -12.43 -9.00 10.15
C THR A 113 -13.71 -9.55 10.79
N ALA A 114 -14.50 -8.72 11.47
CA ALA A 114 -15.83 -9.11 11.98
C ALA A 114 -16.81 -9.54 10.86
N ARG A 115 -16.58 -9.08 9.62
CA ARG A 115 -17.37 -9.42 8.43
C ARG A 115 -16.75 -10.56 7.59
N GLY A 116 -15.73 -11.24 8.10
CA GLY A 116 -15.14 -12.42 7.47
C GLY A 116 -13.87 -12.18 6.65
N ALA A 117 -13.31 -10.96 6.66
CA ALA A 117 -11.97 -10.75 6.11
C ALA A 117 -10.93 -11.53 6.92
N VAL A 118 -9.98 -12.17 6.24
CA VAL A 118 -8.87 -12.88 6.90
C VAL A 118 -7.80 -11.87 7.30
N SER A 119 -7.49 -11.80 8.59
CA SER A 119 -6.41 -10.95 9.08
C SER A 119 -5.05 -11.48 8.63
N VAL A 120 -4.28 -10.65 7.93
CA VAL A 120 -2.88 -10.93 7.57
C VAL A 120 -1.94 -10.48 8.69
N ARG A 121 -2.22 -9.31 9.29
CA ARG A 121 -1.47 -8.73 10.41
C ARG A 121 -2.43 -7.87 11.25
N GLU A 122 -2.23 -7.86 12.56
CA GLU A 122 -2.93 -6.92 13.44
C GLU A 122 -2.48 -5.47 13.20
N PRO A 123 -3.34 -4.48 13.47
CA PRO A 123 -2.98 -3.07 13.41
C PRO A 123 -1.80 -2.77 14.34
N ALA A 124 -0.86 -1.97 13.85
CA ALA A 124 0.31 -1.55 14.61
C ALA A 124 0.57 -0.06 14.38
N VAL A 125 1.07 0.60 15.42
CA VAL A 125 1.46 2.00 15.39
C VAL A 125 2.97 2.05 15.20
N SER A 126 3.43 2.89 14.26
CA SER A 126 4.85 3.22 14.11
C SER A 126 5.06 4.63 14.62
N GLU A 127 6.19 4.91 15.27
CA GLU A 127 6.51 6.24 15.80
C GLU A 127 7.99 6.51 15.60
N ASP A 128 8.34 7.73 15.19
CA ASP A 128 9.71 8.20 15.05
C ASP A 128 9.87 9.60 15.69
N GLN A 129 11.08 10.17 15.56
CA GLN A 129 11.40 11.48 16.13
C GLN A 129 10.64 12.67 15.50
N HIS A 130 9.94 12.45 14.38
CA HIS A 130 9.19 13.46 13.64
C HIS A 130 7.68 13.28 13.76
N GLY A 131 7.21 12.20 14.39
CA GLY A 131 5.80 12.01 14.70
C GLY A 131 5.41 10.54 14.87
N ARG A 132 4.09 10.36 15.00
CA ARG A 132 3.41 9.09 15.12
C ARG A 132 2.62 8.81 13.84
#